data_AF-A0A2N5H4Z9-F1
#
_entry.id   AF-A0A2N5H4Z9-F1
#
_cell.length_a   1.000
_cell.length_b   1.000
_cell.length_c   1.000
_cell.angle_alpha   90.00
_cell.angle_beta   90.00
_cell.angle_gamma   90.00
#
_symmetry.space_group_name_H-M   'P 1'
#
loop_
_entity.id
_entity.type
_entity.pdbx_description
1 polymer ?
#
loop_
_entity_poly.entity_id
_entity_poly.type
_entity_poly.pdbx_seq_one_letter_code
_entity_poly.pdbx_strand_id
1 'polypeptide(L)'
;MSWDITLIEKKLVEFEVADIGNYTYNVSKMYGAAMGKTMSDFHGMEAFNAVDILSKGFCEMRDNPEKYKAMNPSNGWGNYEGALQYLEKLLLACIENPNSIINVY
;
A
#
# COMPACT_ATOMS: atom_id res chain seq x y z
N MET A 1 -39.37 -28.50 26.25
CA MET A 1 -38.67 -27.26 25.86
C MET A 1 -37.26 -27.35 26.40
N SER A 2 -36.25 -27.14 25.55
CA SER A 2 -34.83 -27.16 25.93
C SER A 2 -34.21 -25.80 25.61
N TRP A 3 -33.15 -25.48 26.35
CA TRP A 3 -32.33 -24.29 26.11
C TRP A 3 -30.94 -24.74 25.68
N ASP A 4 -30.42 -24.13 24.63
CA ASP A 4 -29.02 -24.22 24.28
C ASP A 4 -28.32 -22.97 24.79
N ILE A 5 -27.23 -23.16 25.54
CA ILE A 5 -26.42 -22.10 26.12
C ILE A 5 -24.99 -22.32 25.64
N THR A 6 -24.37 -21.27 25.09
CA THR A 6 -22.97 -21.28 24.66
C THR A 6 -22.18 -20.18 25.37
N LEU A 7 -20.90 -20.46 25.59
CA LEU A 7 -19.90 -19.53 26.12
C LEU A 7 -18.92 -19.22 24.99
N ILE A 8 -18.64 -17.93 24.77
CA ILE A 8 -17.69 -17.48 23.76
C ILE A 8 -16.53 -16.81 24.50
N GLU A 9 -15.32 -17.34 24.31
CA GLU A 9 -14.07 -16.78 24.83
C GLU A 9 -13.30 -16.12 23.68
N LYS A 10 -12.91 -14.85 23.84
CA LYS A 10 -12.09 -14.15 22.85
C LYS A 10 -10.62 -14.49 23.08
N LYS A 11 -10.05 -15.37 22.24
CA LYS A 11 -8.62 -15.70 22.28
C LYS A 11 -7.81 -14.62 21.55
N LEU A 12 -6.56 -14.41 22.01
CA LEU A 12 -5.58 -13.64 21.25
C LEU A 12 -5.35 -14.36 19.92
N VAL A 13 -5.47 -13.61 18.83
CA VAL A 13 -5.24 -14.11 17.48
C VAL A 13 -3.83 -13.72 17.10
N GLU A 14 -3.03 -14.68 16.62
CA GLU A 14 -1.72 -14.38 16.03
C GLU A 14 -1.95 -13.62 14.72
N PHE A 15 -1.26 -12.49 14.57
CA PHE A 15 -1.27 -11.70 13.34
C PHE A 15 -0.02 -12.02 12.55
N GLU A 16 -0.18 -12.39 11.28
CA GLU A 16 0.93 -12.44 10.33
C GLU A 16 1.17 -11.04 9.76
N VAL A 17 2.43 -10.59 9.79
CA VAL A 17 2.84 -9.30 9.24
C VAL A 17 3.56 -9.55 7.92
N ALA A 18 2.98 -9.09 6.81
CA ALA A 18 3.66 -9.06 5.53
C ALA A 18 4.61 -7.86 5.47
N ASP A 19 5.93 -8.12 5.49
CA ASP A 19 6.94 -7.07 5.28
C ASP A 19 7.11 -6.77 3.78
N ILE A 20 6.61 -5.61 3.38
CA ILE A 20 6.70 -5.06 2.02
C ILE A 20 7.98 -4.24 1.80
N GLY A 21 8.77 -4.03 2.86
CA GLY A 21 10.02 -3.28 2.87
C GLY A 21 9.82 -1.77 3.05
N ASN A 22 10.93 -1.04 2.98
CA ASN A 22 10.96 0.41 3.11
C ASN A 22 11.35 1.07 1.78
N TYR A 23 10.73 2.21 1.47
CA TYR A 23 11.18 3.09 0.39
C TYR A 23 11.08 4.56 0.80
N THR A 24 12.00 5.37 0.28
CA THR A 24 12.20 6.76 0.72
C THR A 24 10.99 7.66 0.47
N TYR A 25 10.69 8.56 1.41
CA TYR A 25 9.63 9.56 1.26
C TYR A 25 9.93 10.62 0.17
N ASN A 26 11.16 10.69 -0.34
CA ASN A 26 11.55 11.68 -1.36
C ASN A 26 10.75 11.53 -2.66
N VAL A 27 10.24 10.32 -2.96
CA VAL A 27 9.40 10.06 -4.13
C VAL A 27 7.91 10.34 -3.90
N SER A 28 7.51 10.84 -2.71
CA SER A 28 6.09 11.06 -2.36
C SER A 28 5.35 11.95 -3.34
N LYS A 29 6.04 12.90 -4.00
CA LYS A 29 5.43 13.75 -5.03
C LYS A 29 4.96 12.95 -6.25
N MET A 30 5.65 11.87 -6.62
CA MET A 30 5.23 10.97 -7.70
C MET A 30 3.91 10.29 -7.36
N TYR A 31 3.82 9.72 -6.15
CA TYR A 31 2.60 9.08 -5.66
C TYR A 31 1.44 10.08 -5.58
N GLY A 32 1.68 11.27 -5.02
CA GLY A 32 0.68 12.33 -4.98
C GLY A 32 0.17 12.73 -6.37
N ALA A 33 1.05 12.81 -7.37
CA ALA A 33 0.67 13.12 -8.74
C ALA A 33 -0.08 11.98 -9.46
N ALA A 34 0.20 10.72 -9.13
CA ALA A 34 -0.42 9.55 -9.76
C ALA A 34 -1.74 9.13 -9.12
N MET A 35 -1.83 9.22 -7.79
CA MET A 35 -2.95 8.68 -7.00
C MET A 35 -3.79 9.77 -6.30
N GLY A 36 -3.30 11.01 -6.26
CA GLY A 36 -3.85 12.03 -5.35
C GLY A 36 -3.60 11.72 -3.87
N LYS A 37 -2.74 10.74 -3.57
CA LYS A 37 -2.40 10.23 -2.24
C LYS A 37 -0.91 9.86 -2.17
N THR A 38 -0.33 9.91 -0.99
CA THR A 38 0.99 9.38 -0.69
C THR A 38 0.88 8.07 0.12
N MET A 39 2.00 7.39 0.35
CA MET A 39 2.00 6.12 1.10
C MET A 39 1.41 6.26 2.51
N SER A 40 1.63 7.40 3.18
CA SER A 40 1.09 7.63 4.53
C SER A 40 -0.44 7.72 4.57
N ASP A 41 -1.10 8.09 3.47
CA ASP A 41 -2.56 8.20 3.41
C ASP A 41 -3.26 6.82 3.44
N PHE A 42 -2.51 5.74 3.23
CA PHE A 42 -3.01 4.37 3.32
C PHE A 42 -2.94 3.80 4.74
N HIS A 43 -2.32 4.50 5.70
CA HIS A 43 -2.24 4.02 7.08
C HIS A 43 -3.65 3.80 7.67
N GLY A 44 -3.88 2.61 8.22
CA GLY A 44 -5.17 2.20 8.78
C GLY A 44 -6.23 1.81 7.75
N MET A 45 -5.92 1.86 6.44
CA MET A 45 -6.83 1.44 5.38
C MET A 45 -6.83 -0.08 5.22
N GLU A 46 -8.00 -0.67 4.98
CA GLU A 46 -8.09 -2.06 4.55
C GLU A 46 -7.51 -2.24 3.15
N ALA A 47 -6.72 -3.28 2.96
CA ALA A 47 -6.04 -3.59 1.71
C ALA A 47 -7.00 -3.59 0.51
N PHE A 48 -8.17 -4.21 0.65
CA PHE A 48 -9.21 -4.22 -0.40
C PHE A 48 -9.60 -2.83 -0.88
N ASN A 49 -9.77 -1.87 0.04
CA ASN A 49 -10.14 -0.49 -0.30
C ASN A 49 -8.99 0.28 -0.98
N ALA A 50 -7.74 -0.13 -0.72
CA ALA A 50 -6.56 0.48 -1.33
C ALA A 50 -6.32 0.02 -2.78
N VAL A 51 -6.74 -1.20 -3.16
CA VAL A 51 -6.42 -1.82 -4.46
C VAL A 51 -6.78 -0.93 -5.64
N ASP A 52 -7.97 -0.34 -5.68
CA ASP A 52 -8.41 0.50 -6.82
C ASP A 52 -7.52 1.74 -6.99
N ILE A 53 -7.15 2.39 -5.88
CA ILE A 53 -6.29 3.58 -5.88
C ILE A 53 -4.87 3.21 -6.31
N LEU A 54 -4.31 2.16 -5.71
CA LEU A 54 -2.96 1.67 -6.00
C LEU A 54 -2.84 1.20 -7.46
N SER A 55 -3.85 0.49 -7.97
CA SER A 55 -3.90 0.00 -9.35
C SER A 55 -3.93 1.16 -10.34
N LYS A 56 -4.77 2.17 -10.11
CA LYS A 56 -4.82 3.38 -10.94
C LYS A 56 -3.50 4.13 -10.93
N GLY A 57 -2.91 4.31 -9.74
CA GLY A 57 -1.60 4.95 -9.59
C GLY A 57 -0.49 4.21 -10.31
N PHE A 58 -0.46 2.89 -10.19
CA PHE A 58 0.53 2.04 -10.83
C PHE A 58 0.43 2.13 -12.36
N CYS A 59 -0.77 1.98 -12.92
CA CYS A 59 -1.00 2.12 -14.36
C CYS A 59 -0.62 3.52 -14.86
N GLU A 60 -1.05 4.58 -14.16
CA GLU A 60 -0.72 5.97 -14.53
C GLU A 60 0.79 6.22 -14.51
N MET A 61 1.52 5.70 -13.51
CA MET A 61 2.99 5.80 -13.45
C MET A 61 3.66 5.02 -14.57
N ARG A 62 3.25 3.76 -14.77
CA ARG A 62 3.77 2.86 -15.81
C ARG A 62 3.57 3.43 -17.22
N ASP A 63 2.40 4.02 -17.48
CA ASP A 63 1.99 4.47 -18.80
C ASP A 63 2.56 5.86 -19.14
N ASN A 64 3.01 6.64 -18.14
CA ASN A 64 3.59 7.97 -18.31
C ASN A 64 5.01 8.10 -17.71
N PRO A 65 5.98 7.24 -18.09
CA PRO A 65 7.28 7.14 -17.40
C PRO A 65 8.06 8.46 -17.40
N GLU A 66 8.06 9.19 -18.52
CA GLU A 66 8.84 10.44 -18.64
C GLU A 66 8.34 11.55 -17.72
N LYS A 67 7.02 11.62 -17.47
CA LYS A 67 6.41 12.53 -16.49
C LYS A 67 6.99 12.30 -15.09
N TYR A 68 7.11 11.03 -14.68
CA TYR A 68 7.55 10.67 -13.33
C TYR A 68 9.07 10.64 -13.18
N LYS A 69 9.83 10.25 -14.22
CA LYS A 69 11.29 10.37 -14.23
C LYS A 69 11.75 11.82 -14.08
N ALA A 70 11.02 12.78 -14.66
CA ALA A 70 11.29 14.21 -14.46
C ALA A 70 11.11 14.67 -13.00
N MET A 71 10.43 13.87 -12.16
CA MET A 71 10.23 14.12 -10.74
C MET A 71 11.27 13.42 -9.86
N ASN A 72 12.30 12.78 -10.43
CA ASN A 72 13.36 12.14 -9.68
C ASN A 72 14.00 13.11 -8.67
N PRO A 73 14.14 12.72 -7.39
CA PRO A 73 14.75 13.56 -6.37
C PRO A 73 16.18 13.99 -6.74
N SER A 74 16.46 15.29 -6.64
CA SER A 74 17.80 15.83 -6.91
C SER A 74 18.86 15.42 -5.88
N ASN A 75 18.45 14.95 -4.71
CA ASN A 75 19.35 14.46 -3.68
C ASN A 75 19.89 13.04 -3.97
N GLY A 76 19.36 12.36 -4.99
CA GLY A 76 19.78 11.02 -5.41
C GLY A 76 19.20 9.86 -4.58
N TRP A 77 18.32 10.15 -3.61
CA TRP A 77 17.70 9.12 -2.77
C TRP A 77 16.30 8.81 -3.30
N GLY A 78 16.20 7.68 -4.00
CA GLY A 78 14.98 7.23 -4.67
C GLY A 78 14.90 7.67 -6.13
N ASN A 79 14.15 6.93 -6.93
CA ASN A 79 13.90 7.22 -8.33
C ASN A 79 12.55 6.64 -8.77
N TYR A 80 12.14 6.97 -10.00
CA TYR A 80 10.94 6.47 -10.63
C TYR A 80 10.87 4.94 -10.64
N GLU A 81 11.94 4.27 -11.06
CA GLU A 81 11.96 2.81 -11.22
C GLU A 81 11.70 2.11 -9.88
N GLY A 82 12.38 2.53 -8.82
CA GLY A 82 12.18 1.97 -7.48
C GLY A 82 10.85 2.38 -6.86
N ALA A 83 10.36 3.59 -7.13
CA ALA A 83 9.02 4.00 -6.71
C ALA A 83 7.93 3.14 -7.37
N LEU A 84 8.04 2.87 -8.67
CA LEU A 84 7.09 2.02 -9.40
C LEU A 84 7.13 0.57 -8.88
N GLN A 85 8.33 0.01 -8.69
CA GLN A 85 8.50 -1.34 -8.14
C GLN A 85 7.94 -1.46 -6.72
N TYR A 86 8.15 -0.45 -5.88
CA TYR A 86 7.62 -0.47 -4.52
C TYR A 86 6.09 -0.38 -4.50
N LEU A 87 5.51 0.47 -5.36
CA LEU A 87 4.05 0.55 -5.54
C LEU A 87 3.46 -0.77 -6.05
N GLU A 88 4.13 -1.44 -6.99
CA GLU A 88 3.73 -2.77 -7.49
C GLU A 88 3.71 -3.81 -6.36
N LYS A 89 4.74 -3.85 -5.52
CA LYS A 89 4.80 -4.76 -4.36
C LYS A 89 3.66 -4.54 -3.40
N LEU A 90 3.37 -3.28 -3.05
CA LEU A 90 2.26 -2.94 -2.17
C LEU A 90 0.91 -3.34 -2.80
N LEU A 91 0.71 -3.09 -4.09
CA LEU A 91 -0.49 -3.49 -4.82
C LEU A 91 -0.70 -5.01 -4.79
N LEU A 92 0.33 -5.79 -5.10
CA LEU A 92 0.24 -7.26 -5.07
C LEU A 92 -0.03 -7.78 -3.66
N ALA A 93 0.65 -7.24 -2.65
CA ALA A 93 0.41 -7.61 -1.25
C ALA A 93 -1.05 -7.33 -0.82
N CYS A 94 -1.63 -6.22 -1.29
CA CYS A 94 -3.03 -5.89 -1.00
C CYS A 94 -4.02 -6.83 -1.72
N ILE A 95 -3.71 -7.24 -2.96
CA ILE A 95 -4.53 -8.20 -3.72
C ILE A 95 -4.49 -9.58 -3.06
N GLU A 96 -3.32 -10.02 -2.59
CA GLU A 96 -3.13 -11.31 -1.92
C GLU A 96 -3.75 -11.33 -0.50
N ASN A 97 -3.84 -10.18 0.17
CA ASN A 97 -4.29 -10.08 1.55
C ASN A 97 -5.41 -9.02 1.73
N PRO A 98 -6.59 -9.18 1.09
CA PRO A 98 -7.60 -8.13 1.00
C PRO A 98 -8.20 -7.69 2.34
N ASN A 99 -8.17 -8.55 3.37
CA ASN A 99 -8.71 -8.28 4.71
C ASN A 99 -7.66 -7.68 5.67
N SER A 100 -6.43 -7.45 5.21
CA SER A 100 -5.36 -6.88 6.04
C SER A 100 -5.50 -5.37 6.18
N ILE A 101 -4.94 -4.82 7.26
CA ILE A 101 -4.85 -3.38 7.49
C ILE A 101 -3.43 -2.92 7.15
N ILE A 102 -3.33 -1.86 6.35
CA ILE A 102 -2.04 -1.27 5.97
C ILE A 102 -1.50 -0.44 7.14
N ASN A 103 -0.28 -0.74 7.59
CA ASN A 103 0.44 0.05 8.57
C ASN A 103 1.67 0.71 7.92
N VAL A 104 1.88 1.98 8.26
CA VAL A 104 2.97 2.82 7.73
C VAL A 104 3.60 3.49 8.93
N TYR A 105 4.92 3.45 9.02
CA TYR A 105 5.72 3.95 10.14
C TYR A 105 6.76 4.96 9.67
#